data_AF-A0AAP0B3C5-F1
#
_entry.id   AF-A0AAP0B3C5-F1
#
_cell.length_a   1.000
_cell.length_b   1.000
_cell.length_c   1.000
_cell.angle_alpha   90.00
_cell.angle_beta   90.00
_cell.angle_gamma   90.00
#
_symmetry.space_group_name_H-M   'P 1'
#
loop_
_entity.id
_entity.type
_entity.pdbx_description
1 polymer ?
#
loop_
_entity_poly.entity_id
_entity_poly.type
_entity_poly.pdbx_seq_one_letter_code
_entity_poly.pdbx_strand_id
1 'polypeptide(L)'
;MSESLLHRVSVLLSGLLNNKAEGFIEREGILTKEYGLVHDALAAGSKVQSGWLYHLCLLHQTITPNEISLISSWPPHESALVLSANRDTGYYFTNTRKLPIVLYFNQTVKGVNPSSVIVNSMLFKNEDLVWKPLPPTKSEKAACWVTYLQFPDMESWEAKVYVIEVKIDHSEAIISSCSGSQSMHPLNFRFTLSLNCDNLEFAESVDELLDWTDVGSLGVESNDLVSFEQLKLSEDLVSGFSKWQMQTISGEINLIETFGKENCKFDKLALARLLIAHDAMLSHKTPITERQIHFRAVLEFFDDLVKLDPKHSKYYEDERSLVLMNQVTIDKKSFSSHCSPSPYYISSKLHLHGCMQLRNLSLTRIGYVVRLLWVQVLDLSHNKLRSIEGIEALQLLTCLNLRNNQICSFTALQPLKLLSYLKVLDISFNDIGAHPVDTTRYLFSSPSKRSVKLDKKFLEDYCRSKVDITNRREAICLFRDLQLHQLNVKNNAVSNKNFRDLLTKALPTLMWLDGERLR
;
A
#
# COMPACT_ATOMS: atom_id res chain seq x y z
N MET A 1 -35.40 -10.86 10.25
CA MET A 1 -35.27 -10.54 8.81
C MET A 1 -34.35 -11.55 8.15
N SER A 2 -34.64 -12.01 6.92
CA SER A 2 -33.77 -12.93 6.19
C SER A 2 -32.52 -12.23 5.64
N GLU A 3 -31.39 -12.93 5.53
CA GLU A 3 -30.13 -12.42 4.95
C GLU A 3 -30.32 -11.81 3.55
N SER A 4 -31.22 -12.39 2.76
CA SER A 4 -31.57 -11.91 1.43
C SER A 4 -32.24 -10.53 1.42
N LEU A 5 -32.97 -10.19 2.49
CA LEU A 5 -33.67 -8.92 2.61
C LEU A 5 -32.67 -7.81 2.97
N LEU A 6 -31.78 -8.05 3.93
CA LEU A 6 -30.77 -7.08 4.37
C LEU A 6 -29.72 -6.81 3.28
N HIS A 7 -29.33 -7.83 2.50
CA HIS A 7 -28.48 -7.62 1.33
C HIS A 7 -29.18 -6.76 0.27
N ARG A 8 -30.47 -7.02 0.00
CA ARG A 8 -31.25 -6.19 -0.95
C ARG A 8 -31.42 -4.77 -0.44
N VAL A 9 -31.70 -4.58 0.85
CA VAL A 9 -31.80 -3.26 1.48
C VAL A 9 -30.46 -2.54 1.40
N SER A 10 -29.33 -3.18 1.72
CA SER A 10 -27.98 -2.59 1.58
C SER A 10 -27.66 -2.15 0.14
N VAL A 11 -27.96 -3.00 -0.85
CA VAL A 11 -27.76 -2.67 -2.27
C VAL A 11 -28.68 -1.54 -2.73
N LEU A 12 -29.95 -1.57 -2.30
CA LEU A 12 -30.93 -0.52 -2.62
C LEU A 12 -30.56 0.81 -1.94
N LEU A 13 -30.15 0.79 -0.66
CA LEU A 13 -29.70 1.98 0.06
C LEU A 13 -28.47 2.58 -0.60
N SER A 14 -27.49 1.74 -0.97
CA SER A 14 -26.28 2.18 -1.67
C SER A 14 -26.63 2.77 -3.03
N GLY A 15 -27.56 2.17 -3.78
CA GLY A 15 -28.04 2.71 -5.05
C GLY A 15 -28.81 4.02 -4.90
N LEU A 16 -29.62 4.17 -3.85
CA LEU A 16 -30.41 5.37 -3.57
C LEU A 16 -29.53 6.53 -3.09
N LEU A 17 -28.55 6.26 -2.21
CA LEU A 17 -27.58 7.26 -1.75
C LEU A 17 -26.68 7.76 -2.89
N ASN A 18 -26.36 6.88 -3.86
CA ASN A 18 -25.53 7.24 -5.01
C ASN A 18 -26.25 8.09 -6.06
N ASN A 19 -27.58 8.00 -6.14
CA ASN A 19 -28.33 8.64 -7.23
C ASN A 19 -28.79 10.06 -6.93
N LYS A 20 -28.55 10.63 -5.73
CA LYS A 20 -29.01 11.97 -5.29
C LYS A 20 -30.31 12.40 -6.00
N ALA A 21 -31.33 11.54 -5.96
CA ALA A 21 -32.58 11.85 -6.64
C ALA A 21 -33.18 13.10 -5.97
N GLU A 22 -33.48 14.12 -6.78
CA GLU A 22 -34.05 15.39 -6.32
C GLU A 22 -35.21 15.13 -5.35
N GLY A 23 -35.04 15.53 -4.09
CA GLY A 23 -36.08 15.43 -3.05
C GLY A 23 -35.87 14.41 -1.92
N PHE A 24 -34.76 13.67 -1.86
CA PHE A 24 -34.51 12.75 -0.74
C PHE A 24 -33.92 13.42 0.52
N ILE A 25 -34.43 12.98 1.67
CA ILE A 25 -33.99 13.29 3.04
C ILE A 25 -32.45 13.17 3.15
N GLU A 26 -31.81 14.11 3.86
CA GLU A 26 -30.36 14.11 4.10
C GLU A 26 -29.87 12.72 4.54
N ARG A 27 -28.74 12.26 3.97
CA ARG A 27 -28.08 10.95 4.24
C ARG A 27 -28.09 10.58 5.72
N GLU A 28 -27.92 11.56 6.60
CA GLU A 28 -27.95 11.46 8.06
C GLU A 28 -29.29 10.94 8.60
N GLY A 29 -30.42 11.45 8.10
CA GLY A 29 -31.77 11.08 8.53
C GLY A 29 -32.16 9.65 8.15
N ILE A 30 -31.66 9.15 7.01
CA ILE A 30 -31.87 7.76 6.59
C ILE A 30 -31.04 6.82 7.46
N LEU A 31 -29.74 7.09 7.59
CA LEU A 31 -28.85 6.24 8.38
C LEU A 31 -29.27 6.17 9.85
N THR A 32 -29.71 7.29 10.45
CA THR A 32 -30.20 7.31 11.84
C THR A 32 -31.38 6.36 12.05
N LYS A 33 -32.32 6.31 11.11
CA LYS A 33 -33.47 5.37 11.17
C LYS A 33 -33.02 3.92 11.03
N GLU A 34 -32.10 3.64 10.12
CA GLU A 34 -31.58 2.28 9.91
C GLU A 34 -30.80 1.76 11.12
N TYR A 35 -30.01 2.61 11.81
CA TYR A 35 -29.37 2.23 13.08
C TYR A 35 -30.42 1.84 14.14
N GLY A 36 -31.50 2.61 14.27
CA GLY A 36 -32.60 2.26 15.20
C GLY A 36 -33.22 0.89 14.91
N LEU A 37 -33.43 0.56 13.62
CA LEU A 37 -33.94 -0.76 13.22
C LEU A 37 -32.96 -1.90 13.59
N VAL A 38 -31.66 -1.66 13.49
CA VAL A 38 -30.64 -2.61 13.93
C VAL A 38 -30.68 -2.79 15.44
N HIS A 39 -30.79 -1.70 16.21
CA HIS A 39 -30.89 -1.77 17.67
C HIS A 39 -32.10 -2.57 18.13
N ASP A 40 -33.27 -2.30 17.56
CA ASP A 40 -34.50 -3.04 17.87
C ASP A 40 -34.35 -4.53 17.55
N ALA A 41 -33.71 -4.87 16.42
CA ALA A 41 -33.49 -6.25 16.01
C ALA A 41 -32.48 -7.00 16.91
N LEU A 42 -31.45 -6.29 17.40
CA LEU A 42 -30.46 -6.83 18.34
C LEU A 42 -31.07 -7.01 19.74
N ALA A 43 -31.87 -6.04 20.21
CA ALA A 43 -32.56 -6.08 21.50
C ALA A 43 -33.63 -7.18 21.56
N ALA A 44 -34.30 -7.47 20.44
CA ALA A 44 -35.27 -8.56 20.32
C ALA A 44 -34.66 -9.98 20.43
N GLY A 45 -33.38 -10.10 20.81
CA GLY A 45 -32.72 -11.38 21.09
C GLY A 45 -32.37 -12.21 19.86
N SER A 46 -32.57 -11.65 18.66
CA SER A 46 -32.21 -12.32 17.42
C SER A 46 -30.70 -12.21 17.23
N LYS A 47 -29.96 -13.25 17.64
CA LYS A 47 -28.52 -13.47 17.36
C LYS A 47 -28.24 -13.64 15.86
N VAL A 48 -28.89 -12.88 14.99
CA VAL A 48 -28.78 -13.08 13.56
C VAL A 48 -27.51 -12.36 13.13
N GLN A 49 -26.53 -13.16 12.71
CA GLN A 49 -25.30 -12.71 12.04
C GLN A 49 -25.58 -11.61 10.99
N SER A 50 -26.75 -11.64 10.36
CA SER A 50 -27.23 -10.62 9.42
C SER A 50 -27.40 -9.22 10.01
N GLY A 51 -27.80 -9.08 11.27
CA GLY A 51 -27.93 -7.77 11.94
C GLY A 51 -26.58 -7.09 12.09
N TRP A 52 -25.57 -7.83 12.52
CA TRP A 52 -24.18 -7.35 12.62
C TRP A 52 -23.52 -7.10 11.26
N LEU A 53 -23.86 -7.90 10.24
CA LEU A 53 -23.42 -7.64 8.86
C LEU A 53 -24.04 -6.35 8.31
N TYR A 54 -25.30 -6.07 8.65
CA TYR A 54 -25.95 -4.83 8.26
C TYR A 54 -25.41 -3.63 9.04
N HIS A 55 -25.14 -3.78 10.34
CA HIS A 55 -24.42 -2.79 11.16
C HIS A 55 -23.07 -2.41 10.53
N LEU A 56 -22.28 -3.40 10.08
CA LEU A 56 -21.03 -3.14 9.36
C LEU A 56 -21.24 -2.31 8.09
N CYS A 57 -22.31 -2.60 7.33
CA CYS A 57 -22.63 -1.82 6.14
C CYS A 57 -23.00 -0.37 6.50
N LEU A 58 -23.80 -0.17 7.55
CA LEU A 58 -24.16 1.16 8.03
C LEU A 58 -22.92 1.91 8.51
N LEU A 59 -22.04 1.25 9.26
CA LEU A 59 -20.77 1.83 9.71
C LEU A 59 -19.93 2.29 8.52
N HIS A 60 -19.77 1.45 7.50
CA HIS A 60 -19.04 1.81 6.28
C HIS A 60 -19.64 3.04 5.59
N GLN A 61 -20.97 3.10 5.50
CA GLN A 61 -21.69 4.27 4.96
C GLN A 61 -21.55 5.50 5.85
N THR A 62 -21.45 5.36 7.17
CA THR A 62 -21.23 6.47 8.10
C THR A 62 -19.81 7.01 8.00
N ILE A 63 -18.79 6.18 7.82
CA ILE A 63 -17.37 6.60 7.78
C ILE A 63 -16.88 6.99 6.39
N THR A 64 -17.65 6.77 5.33
CA THR A 64 -17.23 7.14 3.98
C THR A 64 -17.31 8.67 3.84
N PRO A 65 -16.18 9.37 3.64
CA PRO A 65 -16.17 10.82 3.52
C PRO A 65 -17.00 11.27 2.31
N ASN A 66 -17.65 12.42 2.42
CA ASN A 66 -18.49 12.97 1.36
C ASN A 66 -17.66 13.49 0.16
N GLU A 67 -16.44 13.93 0.45
CA GLU A 67 -15.53 14.59 -0.48
C GLU A 67 -14.35 13.70 -0.85
N ILE A 68 -13.90 13.84 -2.09
CA ILE A 68 -12.68 13.17 -2.54
C ILE A 68 -11.49 14.04 -2.12
N SER A 69 -10.45 13.43 -1.56
CA SER A 69 -9.23 14.14 -1.19
C SER A 69 -7.98 13.37 -1.58
N LEU A 70 -6.94 14.12 -1.94
CA LEU A 70 -5.59 13.59 -2.08
C LEU A 70 -4.99 13.47 -0.67
N ILE A 71 -4.76 12.24 -0.21
CA ILE A 71 -4.29 11.96 1.15
C ILE A 71 -2.77 11.84 1.24
N SER A 72 -2.10 11.54 0.12
CA SER A 72 -0.64 11.58 0.04
C SER A 72 -0.19 11.69 -1.41
N SER A 73 1.00 12.25 -1.59
CA SER A 73 1.71 12.24 -2.85
C SER A 73 3.18 11.91 -2.63
N TRP A 74 3.79 11.38 -3.68
CA TRP A 74 5.23 11.41 -3.84
C TRP A 74 5.56 12.08 -5.18
N PRO A 75 6.40 13.11 -5.23
CA PRO A 75 7.08 13.75 -4.11
C PRO A 75 6.12 14.46 -3.13
N PRO A 76 6.52 14.65 -1.86
CA PRO A 76 5.70 15.37 -0.88
C PRO A 76 5.65 16.89 -1.16
N HIS A 77 4.64 17.58 -0.65
CA HIS A 77 4.52 19.03 -0.81
C HIS A 77 5.65 19.78 -0.11
N GLU A 78 6.20 20.79 -0.79
CA GLU A 78 7.32 21.62 -0.34
C GLU A 78 8.61 20.83 -0.05
N SER A 79 8.71 19.61 -0.59
CA SER A 79 9.94 18.85 -0.55
C SER A 79 10.96 19.39 -1.55
N ALA A 80 12.23 19.32 -1.15
CA ALA A 80 13.37 19.61 -2.02
C ALA A 80 14.08 18.31 -2.37
N LEU A 81 13.95 17.91 -3.63
CA LEU A 81 14.62 16.73 -4.15
C LEU A 81 15.97 17.14 -4.73
N VAL A 82 17.02 16.46 -4.27
CA VAL A 82 18.34 16.52 -4.89
C VAL A 82 18.51 15.27 -5.75
N LEU A 83 18.69 15.49 -7.05
CA LEU A 83 19.08 14.48 -8.01
C LEU A 83 20.57 14.68 -8.28
N SER A 84 21.40 13.89 -7.63
CA SER A 84 22.84 13.88 -7.89
C SER A 84 23.19 12.72 -8.83
N ALA A 85 24.08 12.98 -9.80
CA ALA A 85 24.78 11.92 -10.51
C ALA A 85 25.86 11.27 -9.62
N ASN A 86 26.33 12.02 -8.62
CA ASN A 86 27.40 11.63 -7.70
C ASN A 86 26.87 11.09 -6.37
N ARG A 87 27.62 10.17 -5.74
CA ARG A 87 27.11 9.22 -4.74
C ARG A 87 26.86 9.76 -3.32
N ASP A 88 26.94 11.06 -3.07
CA ASP A 88 26.97 11.52 -1.67
C ASP A 88 25.65 12.13 -1.15
N THR A 89 24.77 12.65 -2.01
CA THR A 89 23.59 13.42 -1.56
C THR A 89 22.42 13.41 -2.56
N GLY A 90 21.53 12.40 -2.55
CA GLY A 90 20.32 12.46 -3.39
C GLY A 90 19.54 11.17 -3.60
N TYR A 91 18.36 11.28 -4.22
CA TYR A 91 17.57 10.12 -4.66
C TYR A 91 18.23 9.47 -5.88
N TYR A 92 18.71 8.23 -5.75
CA TYR A 92 19.33 7.48 -6.85
C TYR A 92 18.31 7.08 -7.90
N PHE A 93 18.42 7.67 -9.08
CA PHE A 93 17.80 7.14 -10.29
C PHE A 93 18.83 6.31 -11.05
N THR A 94 18.63 5.00 -11.03
CA THR A 94 19.31 4.09 -11.97
C THR A 94 19.06 4.54 -13.41
N ASN A 95 19.86 4.06 -14.36
CA ASN A 95 19.93 4.32 -15.81
C ASN A 95 18.64 4.64 -16.61
N THR A 96 17.44 4.51 -16.04
CA THR A 96 16.14 4.80 -16.65
C THR A 96 15.79 6.28 -16.76
N ARG A 97 16.41 7.19 -15.97
CA ARG A 97 16.16 8.65 -15.99
C ARG A 97 14.68 9.05 -15.83
N LYS A 98 13.93 8.32 -14.98
CA LYS A 98 12.48 8.51 -14.77
C LYS A 98 12.14 8.88 -13.32
N LEU A 99 11.64 10.08 -13.05
CA LEU A 99 11.13 10.41 -11.71
C LEU A 99 9.65 10.02 -11.59
N PRO A 100 9.23 9.08 -10.73
CA PRO A 100 7.81 8.83 -10.53
C PRO A 100 7.10 10.03 -9.88
N ILE A 101 5.85 10.26 -10.23
CA ILE A 101 4.92 11.05 -9.42
C ILE A 101 3.78 10.12 -9.06
N VAL A 102 3.56 9.91 -7.77
CA VAL A 102 2.51 9.05 -7.21
C VAL A 102 1.48 9.94 -6.54
N LEU A 103 0.20 9.73 -6.88
CA LEU A 103 -0.95 10.37 -6.25
C LEU A 103 -1.80 9.31 -5.57
N TYR A 104 -2.16 9.52 -4.32
CA TYR A 104 -2.97 8.59 -3.54
C TYR A 104 -4.20 9.29 -2.96
N PHE A 105 -5.38 8.82 -3.35
CA PHE A 105 -6.68 9.37 -2.95
C PHE A 105 -7.30 8.59 -1.78
N ASN A 106 -8.17 9.24 -1.00
CA ASN A 106 -8.92 8.62 0.09
C ASN A 106 -9.89 7.51 -0.38
N GLN A 107 -10.22 7.48 -1.67
CA GLN A 107 -11.11 6.50 -2.28
C GLN A 107 -10.71 6.19 -3.73
N THR A 108 -11.32 5.16 -4.31
CA THR A 108 -11.07 4.80 -5.71
C THR A 108 -11.69 5.82 -6.66
N VAL A 109 -10.84 6.42 -7.49
CA VAL A 109 -11.23 7.43 -8.48
C VAL A 109 -11.05 6.93 -9.91
N LYS A 110 -11.79 7.53 -10.83
CA LYS A 110 -11.62 7.38 -12.29
C LYS A 110 -11.36 8.75 -12.90
N GLY A 111 -10.67 8.80 -14.04
CA GLY A 111 -10.53 10.01 -14.86
C GLY A 111 -9.23 10.79 -14.64
N VAL A 112 -8.27 10.21 -13.93
CA VAL A 112 -6.93 10.80 -13.74
C VAL A 112 -6.15 10.71 -15.05
N ASN A 113 -5.96 11.86 -15.69
CA ASN A 113 -5.26 12.06 -16.96
C ASN A 113 -4.63 13.46 -17.01
N PRO A 114 -3.83 13.80 -18.04
CA PRO A 114 -3.18 15.11 -18.15
C PRO A 114 -4.13 16.31 -18.17
N SER A 115 -5.39 16.14 -18.59
CA SER A 115 -6.39 17.21 -18.55
C SER A 115 -6.93 17.47 -17.15
N SER A 116 -6.99 16.43 -16.30
CA SER A 116 -7.45 16.53 -14.90
C SER A 116 -6.34 16.91 -13.91
N VAL A 117 -5.10 16.50 -14.19
CA VAL A 117 -3.92 16.75 -13.36
C VAL A 117 -2.88 17.44 -14.23
N ILE A 118 -2.69 18.73 -13.98
CA ILE A 118 -1.78 19.58 -14.72
C ILE A 118 -0.45 19.65 -13.98
N VAL A 119 0.60 19.12 -14.60
CA VAL A 119 1.97 19.23 -14.12
C VAL A 119 2.68 20.36 -14.87
N ASN A 120 2.85 21.49 -14.18
CA ASN A 120 3.59 22.63 -14.69
C ASN A 120 5.08 22.49 -14.35
N SER A 121 5.91 22.45 -15.38
CA SER A 121 7.37 22.43 -15.24
C SER A 121 8.01 23.12 -16.44
N MET A 122 9.19 23.70 -16.23
CA MET A 122 10.02 24.19 -17.34
C MET A 122 10.67 23.06 -18.15
N LEU A 123 10.72 21.84 -17.59
CA LEU A 123 11.43 20.70 -18.17
C LEU A 123 10.56 19.81 -19.08
N PHE A 124 9.24 19.80 -18.87
CA PHE A 124 8.35 18.84 -19.52
C PHE A 124 7.05 19.49 -19.94
N LYS A 125 6.45 18.96 -21.01
CA LYS A 125 5.07 19.27 -21.36
C LYS A 125 4.14 18.31 -20.65
N ASN A 126 3.06 18.83 -20.09
CA ASN A 126 2.05 18.03 -19.39
C ASN A 126 1.40 16.97 -20.31
N GLU A 127 1.26 17.27 -21.61
CA GLU A 127 0.67 16.38 -22.62
C GLU A 127 1.44 15.06 -22.82
N ASP A 128 2.73 15.03 -22.48
CA ASP A 128 3.58 13.85 -22.62
C ASP A 128 3.42 12.86 -21.45
N LEU A 129 2.72 13.27 -20.39
CA LEU A 129 2.57 12.47 -19.18
C LEU A 129 1.46 11.43 -19.33
N VAL A 130 1.78 10.19 -18.95
CA VAL A 130 0.81 9.08 -18.98
C VAL A 130 0.55 8.59 -17.57
N TRP A 131 -0.63 8.93 -17.05
CA TRP A 131 -1.13 8.45 -15.77
C TRP A 131 -1.60 7.00 -15.85
N LYS A 132 -1.13 6.18 -14.91
CA LYS A 132 -1.45 4.75 -14.84
C LYS A 132 -2.04 4.41 -13.47
N PRO A 133 -3.15 3.65 -13.41
CA PRO A 133 -3.70 3.19 -12.15
C PRO A 133 -2.85 2.08 -11.54
N LEU A 134 -2.72 2.07 -10.21
CA LEU A 134 -2.03 1.05 -9.42
C LEU A 134 -3.01 0.42 -8.40
N PRO A 135 -3.26 -0.91 -8.48
CA PRO A 135 -2.85 -1.83 -9.54
C PRO A 135 -3.59 -1.54 -10.87
N PRO A 136 -3.08 -2.01 -12.02
CA PRO A 136 -3.72 -1.78 -13.30
C PRO A 136 -5.07 -2.53 -13.39
N THR A 137 -6.16 -1.78 -13.43
CA THR A 137 -7.53 -2.32 -13.54
C THR A 137 -8.11 -2.12 -14.94
N LYS A 138 -8.96 -3.05 -15.40
CA LYS A 138 -9.69 -2.90 -16.69
C LYS A 138 -10.67 -1.73 -16.70
N SER A 139 -11.14 -1.34 -15.52
CA SER A 139 -12.09 -0.25 -15.35
C SER A 139 -11.42 1.13 -15.23
N GLU A 140 -10.08 1.20 -15.24
CA GLU A 140 -9.29 2.42 -14.99
C GLU A 140 -9.70 3.12 -13.69
N LYS A 141 -9.96 2.31 -12.67
CA LYS A 141 -10.33 2.75 -11.32
C LYS A 141 -9.22 2.34 -10.38
N ALA A 142 -8.67 3.30 -9.65
CA ALA A 142 -7.69 3.04 -8.61
C ALA A 142 -7.69 4.19 -7.59
N ALA A 143 -7.28 3.87 -6.37
CA ALA A 143 -6.99 4.88 -5.35
C ALA A 143 -5.57 5.46 -5.53
N CYS A 144 -4.65 4.71 -6.14
CA CYS A 144 -3.27 5.10 -6.39
C CYS A 144 -3.02 5.24 -7.89
N TRP A 145 -2.38 6.33 -8.30
CA TRP A 145 -2.02 6.64 -9.68
C TRP A 145 -0.57 7.05 -9.77
N VAL A 146 0.11 6.63 -10.84
CA VAL A 146 1.51 6.98 -11.10
C VAL A 146 1.70 7.56 -12.50
N THR A 147 2.57 8.55 -12.62
CA THR A 147 3.18 8.97 -13.89
C THR A 147 4.70 9.03 -13.71
N TYR A 148 5.45 9.17 -14.80
CA TYR A 148 6.91 9.25 -14.76
C TYR A 148 7.40 10.44 -15.58
N LEU A 149 8.19 11.32 -14.96
CA LEU A 149 8.90 12.38 -15.66
C LEU A 149 10.18 11.79 -16.28
N GLN A 150 10.28 11.80 -17.60
CA GLN A 150 11.45 11.33 -18.32
C GLN A 150 12.40 12.50 -18.58
N PHE A 151 13.61 12.45 -18.02
CA PHE A 151 14.60 13.49 -18.28
C PHE A 151 15.30 13.30 -19.64
N PRO A 152 15.49 14.37 -20.44
CA PRO A 152 16.16 14.30 -21.74
C PRO A 152 17.68 14.07 -21.61
N ASP A 153 18.29 13.54 -22.67
CA ASP A 153 19.73 13.33 -22.77
C ASP A 153 20.43 14.65 -23.09
N MET A 154 21.00 15.31 -22.07
CA MET A 154 21.82 16.50 -22.26
C MET A 154 23.09 16.40 -21.42
N GLU A 155 24.23 16.68 -22.05
CA GLU A 155 25.59 16.46 -21.52
C GLU A 155 25.99 17.38 -20.36
N SER A 156 25.18 18.40 -20.05
CA SER A 156 25.41 19.28 -18.91
C SER A 156 24.10 19.78 -18.34
N TRP A 157 23.85 19.45 -17.08
CA TRP A 157 22.86 20.15 -16.28
C TRP A 157 23.66 21.22 -15.55
N GLU A 158 23.52 22.48 -15.96
CA GLU A 158 23.90 23.57 -15.05
C GLU A 158 23.13 23.34 -13.75
N ALA A 159 23.79 23.46 -12.59
CA ALA A 159 23.17 23.30 -11.28
C ALA A 159 21.99 24.27 -11.14
N LYS A 160 20.80 23.81 -11.55
CA LYS A 160 19.57 24.57 -11.64
C LYS A 160 18.54 23.89 -10.76
N VAL A 161 17.81 24.73 -10.03
CA VAL A 161 16.67 24.32 -9.24
C VAL A 161 15.43 24.53 -10.09
N TYR A 162 14.73 23.44 -10.39
CA TYR A 162 13.48 23.45 -11.12
C TYR A 162 12.32 23.33 -10.15
N VAL A 163 11.34 24.23 -10.23
CA VAL A 163 10.11 24.13 -9.45
C VAL A 163 9.09 23.39 -10.29
N ILE A 164 8.54 22.31 -9.76
CA ILE A 164 7.46 21.56 -10.38
C ILE A 164 6.19 21.79 -9.56
N GLU A 165 5.14 22.27 -10.22
CA GLU A 165 3.85 22.51 -9.61
C GLU A 165 2.83 21.53 -10.19
N VAL A 166 2.18 20.77 -9.33
CA VAL A 166 1.11 19.82 -9.69
C VAL A 166 -0.20 20.41 -9.23
N LYS A 167 -1.10 20.68 -10.20
CA LYS A 167 -2.44 21.20 -9.97
C LYS A 167 -3.48 20.14 -10.30
N ILE A 168 -4.36 19.89 -9.35
CA ILE A 168 -5.58 19.10 -9.57
C ILE A 168 -6.71 20.12 -9.64
N ASP A 169 -7.14 20.43 -10.86
CA ASP A 169 -8.17 21.44 -11.10
C ASP A 169 -9.58 20.88 -10.78
N HIS A 170 -10.60 21.77 -10.72
CA HIS A 170 -12.02 21.49 -10.49
C HIS A 170 -12.68 20.56 -11.53
N SER A 171 -11.89 19.80 -12.30
CA SER A 171 -12.39 19.02 -13.40
C SER A 171 -13.48 18.05 -12.91
N GLU A 172 -14.66 18.17 -13.53
CA GLU A 172 -15.76 17.21 -13.48
C GLU A 172 -15.34 15.79 -13.96
N ALA A 173 -14.06 15.60 -14.29
CA ALA A 173 -13.45 14.38 -14.79
C ALA A 173 -13.07 13.38 -13.70
N ILE A 174 -12.66 13.83 -12.49
CA ILE A 174 -12.30 12.90 -11.41
C ILE A 174 -13.54 12.55 -10.58
N ILE A 175 -14.05 11.34 -10.79
CA ILE A 175 -15.31 10.90 -10.19
C ILE A 175 -15.06 9.78 -9.18
N SER A 176 -15.67 9.90 -8.00
CA SER A 176 -15.70 8.81 -7.02
C SER A 176 -16.48 7.62 -7.57
N SER A 177 -15.91 6.43 -7.48
CA SER A 177 -16.65 5.21 -7.83
C SER A 177 -17.75 4.86 -6.84
N CYS A 178 -17.72 5.40 -5.63
CA CYS A 178 -18.58 4.98 -4.52
C CYS A 178 -19.80 5.89 -4.30
N SER A 179 -19.67 7.20 -4.48
CA SER A 179 -20.71 8.19 -4.10
C SER A 179 -21.28 8.98 -5.27
N GLY A 180 -20.70 8.86 -6.47
CA GLY A 180 -21.00 9.76 -7.59
C GLY A 180 -20.70 11.24 -7.30
N SER A 181 -20.08 11.56 -6.15
CA SER A 181 -19.75 12.94 -5.78
C SER A 181 -18.59 13.44 -6.64
N GLN A 182 -18.71 14.70 -7.08
CA GLN A 182 -17.81 15.38 -8.00
C GLN A 182 -16.97 16.47 -7.30
N SER A 183 -17.21 16.72 -6.00
CA SER A 183 -16.57 17.82 -5.29
C SER A 183 -15.18 17.41 -4.80
N MET A 184 -14.18 17.78 -5.60
CA MET A 184 -12.77 17.90 -5.19
C MET A 184 -12.50 19.37 -4.82
N HIS A 185 -11.83 19.59 -3.69
CA HIS A 185 -11.18 20.89 -3.46
C HIS A 185 -9.93 20.99 -4.33
N PRO A 186 -9.68 22.15 -4.97
CA PRO A 186 -8.51 22.32 -5.82
C PRO A 186 -7.26 22.16 -4.97
N LEU A 187 -6.42 21.21 -5.35
CA LEU A 187 -5.21 20.85 -4.62
C LEU A 187 -4.03 21.19 -5.50
N ASN A 188 -3.24 22.14 -5.03
CA ASN A 188 -1.99 22.54 -5.65
C ASN A 188 -0.87 22.19 -4.69
N PHE A 189 0.04 21.33 -5.14
CA PHE A 189 1.28 21.10 -4.41
C PHE A 189 2.47 21.29 -5.36
N ARG A 190 3.53 21.85 -4.81
CA ARG A 190 4.81 22.03 -5.51
C ARG A 190 5.92 21.29 -4.78
N PHE A 191 6.94 20.92 -5.54
CA PHE A 191 8.22 20.44 -5.01
C PHE A 191 9.35 21.01 -5.87
N THR A 192 10.54 21.12 -5.28
CA THR A 192 11.73 21.62 -5.98
C THR A 192 12.65 20.47 -6.35
N LEU A 193 13.27 20.56 -7.52
CA LEU A 193 14.18 19.58 -8.07
C LEU A 193 15.52 20.26 -8.35
N SER A 194 16.54 19.92 -7.59
CA SER A 194 17.91 20.36 -7.81
C SER A 194 18.69 19.24 -8.49
N LEU A 195 19.28 19.53 -9.64
CA LEU A 195 20.10 18.56 -10.36
C LEU A 195 21.56 18.91 -10.19
N ASN A 196 22.32 17.98 -9.59
CA ASN A 196 23.73 18.12 -9.34
C ASN A 196 24.50 17.09 -10.19
N CYS A 197 25.05 17.54 -11.32
CA CYS A 197 25.78 16.71 -12.28
C CYS A 197 27.27 17.04 -12.25
N ASP A 198 27.98 16.63 -11.20
CA ASP A 198 29.45 16.59 -11.22
C ASP A 198 29.90 15.20 -11.67
N ASN A 199 30.51 15.15 -12.87
CA ASN A 199 31.14 14.01 -13.55
C ASN A 199 30.30 12.71 -13.62
N LEU A 200 29.70 12.49 -14.79
CA LEU A 200 29.02 11.26 -15.21
C LEU A 200 29.99 10.09 -15.40
N GLU A 201 30.63 9.61 -14.33
CA GLU A 201 31.04 8.20 -14.31
C GLU A 201 29.78 7.37 -13.99
N PHE A 202 29.12 6.90 -15.04
CA PHE A 202 28.08 5.86 -14.92
C PHE A 202 28.72 4.63 -14.31
N ALA A 203 28.71 4.53 -12.98
CA ALA A 203 29.17 3.34 -12.31
C ALA A 203 28.19 2.20 -12.61
N GLU A 204 28.58 1.38 -13.58
CA GLU A 204 28.10 0.02 -13.70
C GLU A 204 28.17 -0.66 -12.33
N SER A 205 27.07 -1.33 -11.97
CA SER A 205 26.94 -2.34 -10.92
C SER A 205 27.64 -2.06 -9.58
N VAL A 206 26.85 -1.80 -8.54
CA VAL A 206 27.30 -2.09 -7.17
C VAL A 206 27.47 -3.62 -7.06
N ASP A 207 28.71 -4.07 -7.24
CA ASP A 207 29.16 -5.47 -7.20
C ASP A 207 29.06 -6.09 -5.80
N GLU A 208 28.69 -5.32 -4.77
CA GLU A 208 28.67 -5.75 -3.37
C GLU A 208 27.34 -6.41 -2.99
N LEU A 209 27.44 -7.57 -2.34
CA LEU A 209 26.30 -8.31 -1.79
C LEU A 209 25.69 -7.51 -0.63
N LEU A 210 24.38 -7.23 -0.70
CA LEU A 210 23.64 -6.67 0.43
C LEU A 210 23.33 -7.80 1.42
N ASP A 211 23.89 -7.71 2.63
CA ASP A 211 23.55 -8.63 3.71
C ASP A 211 22.45 -8.05 4.61
N TRP A 212 21.41 -8.84 4.86
CA TRP A 212 20.31 -8.51 5.76
C TRP A 212 20.58 -8.95 7.21
N THR A 213 21.67 -9.66 7.48
CA THR A 213 21.97 -10.19 8.82
C THR A 213 22.42 -9.13 9.82
N ASP A 214 21.64 -9.08 10.90
CA ASP A 214 21.81 -8.46 12.22
C ASP A 214 22.90 -7.40 12.38
N VAL A 215 22.48 -6.13 12.35
CA VAL A 215 23.18 -5.06 13.07
C VAL A 215 22.21 -4.52 14.08
N GLY A 216 22.57 -4.67 15.35
CA GLY A 216 21.92 -3.98 16.44
C GLY A 216 21.82 -2.49 16.15
N SER A 217 20.85 -1.86 16.79
CA SER A 217 20.59 -0.42 16.74
C SER A 217 21.81 0.36 17.25
N LEU A 218 22.78 0.62 16.39
CA LEU A 218 23.75 1.68 16.60
C LEU A 218 23.09 2.96 16.08
N GLY A 219 22.82 3.88 17.01
CA GLY A 219 22.23 5.18 16.72
C GLY A 219 23.15 5.98 15.82
N VAL A 220 22.87 5.95 14.53
CA VAL A 220 23.38 6.93 13.57
C VAL A 220 22.22 7.86 13.28
N GLU A 221 22.32 9.10 13.75
CA GLU A 221 21.38 10.16 13.40
C GLU A 221 21.52 10.44 11.90
N SER A 222 20.52 10.03 11.12
CA SER A 222 20.38 10.46 9.74
C SER A 222 19.79 11.87 9.72
N ASN A 223 20.45 12.81 9.03
CA ASN A 223 19.82 14.08 8.67
C ASN A 223 18.62 13.80 7.75
N ASP A 224 17.42 14.02 8.29
CA ASP A 224 16.10 13.81 7.69
C ASP A 224 15.96 14.55 6.35
N LEU A 225 15.99 13.83 5.21
CA LEU A 225 15.73 14.42 3.87
C LEU A 225 14.24 14.56 3.55
N VAL A 226 13.36 13.92 4.31
CA VAL A 226 11.91 14.17 4.27
C VAL A 226 11.43 14.37 5.69
N SER A 227 11.02 15.59 6.04
CA SER A 227 10.38 15.81 7.33
C SER A 227 9.11 14.95 7.37
N PHE A 228 8.90 14.21 8.46
CA PHE A 228 7.64 13.48 8.71
C PHE A 228 6.40 14.37 8.52
N GLU A 229 6.56 15.68 8.74
CA GLU A 229 5.52 16.70 8.51
C GLU A 229 5.25 16.95 7.02
N GLN A 230 6.25 16.82 6.14
CA GLN A 230 6.10 16.98 4.68
C GLN A 230 5.41 15.78 4.03
N LEU A 231 5.48 14.58 4.63
CA LEU A 231 4.79 13.38 4.15
C LEU A 231 3.26 13.48 4.23
N LYS A 232 2.76 14.46 4.98
CA LYS A 232 1.35 14.77 5.14
C LYS A 232 1.02 15.95 4.25
N LEU A 233 0.35 15.70 3.13
CA LEU A 233 -0.29 16.78 2.38
C LEU A 233 -1.33 17.42 3.29
N SER A 234 -1.12 18.70 3.64
CA SER A 234 -1.95 19.56 4.49
C SER A 234 -3.24 18.91 4.99
N GLU A 235 -3.12 18.17 6.11
CA GLU A 235 -4.23 17.55 6.85
C GLU A 235 -5.24 18.59 7.38
N ASP A 236 -4.94 19.89 7.24
CA ASP A 236 -5.81 21.03 7.58
C ASP A 236 -7.12 21.09 6.78
N LEU A 237 -7.23 20.36 5.66
CA LEU A 237 -8.45 20.26 4.85
C LEU A 237 -9.34 19.05 5.23
N VAL A 238 -8.91 18.19 6.15
CA VAL A 238 -9.70 17.02 6.58
C VAL A 238 -10.68 17.43 7.68
N SER A 239 -11.63 18.32 7.34
CA SER A 239 -12.90 18.46 8.07
C SER A 239 -14.02 17.70 7.35
N GLY A 240 -13.71 16.50 6.83
CA GLY A 240 -14.62 15.72 5.98
C GLY A 240 -15.74 15.00 6.74
N PHE A 241 -15.72 15.03 8.08
CA PHE A 241 -16.71 14.36 8.92
C PHE A 241 -17.66 15.36 9.59
N SER A 242 -18.97 15.15 9.44
CA SER A 242 -20.01 15.94 10.09
C SER A 242 -20.06 15.64 11.59
N LYS A 243 -20.54 16.61 12.37
CA LYS A 243 -20.77 16.45 13.81
C LYS A 243 -21.71 15.26 14.11
N TRP A 244 -22.66 15.00 13.22
CA TRP A 244 -23.58 13.87 13.32
C TRP A 244 -22.86 12.53 13.23
N GLN A 245 -21.91 12.37 12.29
CA GLN A 245 -21.14 11.12 12.18
C GLN A 245 -20.39 10.82 13.48
N MET A 246 -19.70 11.82 14.04
CA MET A 246 -18.98 11.66 15.31
C MET A 246 -19.91 11.26 16.45
N GLN A 247 -21.04 11.96 16.62
CA GLN A 247 -22.00 11.68 17.69
C GLN A 247 -22.64 10.29 17.54
N THR A 248 -22.92 9.86 16.32
CA THR A 248 -23.49 8.54 16.04
C THR A 248 -22.49 7.45 16.44
N ILE A 249 -21.23 7.55 16.01
CA ILE A 249 -20.20 6.55 16.36
C ILE A 249 -19.97 6.49 17.87
N SER A 250 -19.85 7.63 18.56
CA SER A 250 -19.72 7.65 20.02
C SER A 250 -20.95 7.05 20.73
N GLY A 251 -22.15 7.29 20.20
CA GLY A 251 -23.38 6.67 20.70
C GLY A 251 -23.38 5.15 20.57
N GLU A 252 -22.95 4.63 19.41
CA GLU A 252 -22.83 3.19 19.17
C GLU A 252 -21.80 2.52 20.10
N ILE A 253 -20.65 3.18 20.32
CA ILE A 253 -19.62 2.67 21.25
C ILE A 253 -20.21 2.51 22.64
N ASN A 254 -20.85 3.56 23.18
CA ASN A 254 -21.46 3.53 24.51
C ASN A 254 -22.53 2.45 24.63
N LEU A 255 -23.34 2.25 23.58
CA LEU A 255 -24.39 1.23 23.56
C LEU A 255 -23.81 -0.18 23.65
N ILE A 256 -22.76 -0.48 22.87
CA ILE A 256 -22.13 -1.81 22.90
C ILE A 256 -21.35 -2.03 24.20
N GLU A 257 -20.70 -1.00 24.76
CA GLU A 257 -20.02 -1.12 26.05
C GLU A 257 -21.00 -1.35 27.21
N THR A 258 -22.18 -0.73 27.16
CA THR A 258 -23.19 -0.83 28.22
C THR A 258 -24.02 -2.10 28.15
N PHE A 259 -24.41 -2.52 26.93
CA PHE A 259 -25.37 -3.62 26.71
C PHE A 259 -24.73 -4.87 26.08
N GLY A 260 -23.45 -4.80 25.72
CA GLY A 260 -22.68 -5.91 25.17
C GLY A 260 -22.59 -7.07 26.16
N LYS A 261 -22.56 -8.29 25.64
CA LYS A 261 -22.40 -9.48 26.46
C LYS A 261 -20.92 -9.80 26.61
N GLU A 262 -20.49 -10.08 27.84
CA GLU A 262 -19.13 -10.56 28.11
C GLU A 262 -18.77 -11.73 27.18
N ASN A 263 -17.66 -11.58 26.45
CA ASN A 263 -17.11 -12.56 25.50
C ASN A 263 -17.93 -12.89 24.23
N CYS A 264 -18.85 -12.02 23.80
CA CYS A 264 -19.44 -12.15 22.47
C CYS A 264 -18.45 -11.70 21.37
N LYS A 265 -18.18 -12.57 20.38
CA LYS A 265 -17.28 -12.23 19.25
C LYS A 265 -17.78 -11.08 18.38
N PHE A 266 -19.10 -10.93 18.25
CA PHE A 266 -19.69 -9.86 17.43
C PHE A 266 -19.54 -8.51 18.12
N ASP A 267 -19.78 -8.46 19.43
CA ASP A 267 -19.65 -7.25 20.23
C ASP A 267 -18.18 -6.77 20.25
N LYS A 268 -17.21 -7.67 20.49
CA LYS A 268 -15.77 -7.36 20.42
C LYS A 268 -15.35 -6.86 19.03
N LEU A 269 -15.82 -7.50 17.96
CA LEU A 269 -15.50 -7.10 16.60
C LEU A 269 -16.14 -5.76 16.21
N ALA A 270 -17.39 -5.52 16.62
CA ALA A 270 -18.09 -4.27 16.37
C ALA A 270 -17.44 -3.12 17.13
N LEU A 271 -17.14 -3.32 18.42
CA LEU A 271 -16.44 -2.35 19.25
C LEU A 271 -15.06 -2.01 18.68
N ALA A 272 -14.27 -3.03 18.30
CA ALA A 272 -12.97 -2.80 17.65
C ALA A 272 -13.10 -1.90 16.40
N ARG A 273 -14.07 -2.19 15.52
CA ARG A 273 -14.31 -1.39 14.31
C ARG A 273 -14.79 0.04 14.59
N LEU A 274 -15.67 0.20 15.57
CA LEU A 274 -16.18 1.52 15.97
C LEU A 274 -15.07 2.38 16.59
N LEU A 275 -14.21 1.80 17.43
CA LEU A 275 -13.07 2.50 18.00
C LEU A 275 -12.06 2.93 16.93
N ILE A 276 -11.76 2.05 15.96
CA ILE A 276 -10.91 2.38 14.80
C ILE A 276 -11.54 3.53 13.99
N ALA A 277 -12.84 3.46 13.72
CA ALA A 277 -13.58 4.50 13.00
C ALA A 277 -13.55 5.84 13.74
N HIS A 278 -13.82 5.81 15.05
CA HIS A 278 -13.78 6.98 15.91
C HIS A 278 -12.40 7.66 15.88
N ASP A 279 -11.33 6.89 16.07
CA ASP A 279 -9.96 7.42 16.07
C ASP A 279 -9.55 7.98 14.71
N ALA A 280 -10.03 7.38 13.61
CA ALA A 280 -9.80 7.87 12.26
C ALA A 280 -10.54 9.19 11.95
N MET A 281 -11.63 9.47 12.67
CA MET A 281 -12.43 10.69 12.50
C MET A 281 -11.95 11.85 13.38
N LEU A 282 -11.09 11.59 14.38
CA LEU A 282 -10.51 12.64 15.21
C LEU A 282 -9.61 13.56 14.39
N SER A 283 -9.81 14.87 14.56
CA SER A 283 -9.05 15.90 13.87
C SER A 283 -7.55 15.79 14.17
N HIS A 284 -6.73 16.24 13.23
CA HIS A 284 -5.29 16.35 13.45
C HIS A 284 -4.89 17.41 14.48
N LYS A 285 -5.81 18.31 14.85
CA LYS A 285 -5.68 19.22 15.99
C LYS A 285 -5.77 18.51 17.34
N THR A 286 -6.37 17.32 17.35
CA THR A 286 -6.47 16.48 18.55
C THR A 286 -5.08 15.93 18.89
N PRO A 287 -4.64 15.98 20.16
CA PRO A 287 -3.35 15.43 20.57
C PRO A 287 -3.17 13.99 20.10
N ILE A 288 -1.95 13.61 19.70
CA ILE A 288 -1.65 12.24 19.25
C ILE A 288 -1.99 11.22 20.34
N THR A 289 -1.80 11.58 21.61
CA THR A 289 -2.18 10.75 22.77
C THR A 289 -3.67 10.41 22.78
N GLU A 290 -4.52 11.32 22.32
CA GLU A 290 -5.97 11.12 22.21
C GLU A 290 -6.36 10.32 20.97
N ARG A 291 -5.59 10.42 19.88
CA ARG A 291 -5.76 9.61 18.66
C ARG A 291 -5.22 8.18 18.76
N GLN A 292 -4.50 7.86 19.83
CA GLN A 292 -3.86 6.57 20.06
C GLN A 292 -4.49 5.77 21.22
N ILE A 293 -5.51 6.33 21.89
CA ILE A 293 -6.06 5.77 23.14
C ILE A 293 -6.51 4.32 22.94
N HIS A 294 -7.17 4.03 21.83
CA HIS A 294 -7.82 2.73 21.66
C HIS A 294 -6.96 1.68 20.97
N PHE A 295 -5.77 2.01 20.42
CA PHE A 295 -4.95 1.04 19.70
C PHE A 295 -4.66 -0.22 20.52
N ARG A 296 -4.27 -0.04 21.79
CA ARG A 296 -3.97 -1.16 22.69
C ARG A 296 -5.19 -2.06 22.89
N ALA A 297 -6.33 -1.47 23.25
CA ALA A 297 -7.57 -2.21 23.47
C ALA A 297 -8.04 -2.94 22.21
N VAL A 298 -7.96 -2.29 21.05
CA VAL A 298 -8.34 -2.86 19.75
C VAL A 298 -7.43 -4.04 19.37
N LEU A 299 -6.12 -3.93 19.59
CA LEU A 299 -5.18 -5.03 19.34
C LEU A 299 -5.48 -6.22 20.27
N GLU A 300 -5.74 -5.97 21.55
CA GLU A 300 -6.15 -6.99 22.52
C GLU A 300 -7.48 -7.66 22.11
N PHE A 301 -8.45 -6.90 21.59
CA PHE A 301 -9.69 -7.46 21.05
C PHE A 301 -9.45 -8.41 19.88
N PHE A 302 -8.55 -8.07 18.94
CA PHE A 302 -8.24 -8.97 17.84
C PHE A 302 -7.49 -10.23 18.32
N ASP A 303 -6.58 -10.10 19.29
CA ASP A 303 -5.90 -11.25 19.89
C ASP A 303 -6.89 -12.20 20.60
N ASP A 304 -7.92 -11.65 21.23
CA ASP A 304 -9.03 -12.43 21.80
C ASP A 304 -9.93 -13.06 20.73
N LEU A 305 -10.24 -12.33 19.65
CA LEU A 305 -11.06 -12.84 18.56
C LEU A 305 -10.42 -14.02 17.84
N VAL A 306 -9.09 -14.01 17.68
CA VAL A 306 -8.33 -15.15 17.15
C VAL A 306 -8.52 -16.41 18.01
N LYS A 307 -8.61 -16.25 19.34
CA LYS A 307 -8.84 -17.37 20.28
C LYS A 307 -10.30 -17.82 20.29
N LEU A 308 -11.24 -16.87 20.26
CA LEU A 308 -12.69 -17.12 20.34
C LEU A 308 -13.28 -17.71 19.05
N ASP A 309 -12.74 -17.34 17.89
CA ASP A 309 -13.18 -17.83 16.59
C ASP A 309 -11.98 -18.18 15.67
N PRO A 310 -11.29 -19.31 15.94
CA PRO A 310 -10.10 -19.71 15.18
C PRO A 310 -10.35 -19.95 13.69
N LYS A 311 -11.61 -20.22 13.29
CA LYS A 311 -11.97 -20.41 11.88
C LYS A 311 -11.79 -19.15 11.05
N HIS A 312 -11.91 -17.98 11.67
CA HIS A 312 -11.74 -16.67 11.05
C HIS A 312 -10.46 -15.95 11.48
N SER A 313 -9.52 -16.67 12.12
CA SER A 313 -8.26 -16.10 12.62
C SER A 313 -7.52 -15.26 11.58
N LYS A 314 -7.46 -15.73 10.34
CA LYS A 314 -6.83 -15.02 9.22
C LYS A 314 -7.39 -13.60 9.03
N TYR A 315 -8.71 -13.46 9.11
CA TYR A 315 -9.37 -12.16 8.98
C TYR A 315 -8.99 -11.24 10.15
N TYR A 316 -9.01 -11.74 11.39
CA TYR A 316 -8.64 -10.95 12.55
C TYR A 316 -7.15 -10.57 12.57
N GLU A 317 -6.25 -11.46 12.16
CA GLU A 317 -4.83 -11.17 11.99
C GLU A 317 -4.59 -10.06 10.95
N ASP A 318 -5.35 -10.07 9.85
CA ASP A 318 -5.29 -9.05 8.81
C ASP A 318 -5.73 -7.68 9.32
N GLU A 319 -6.88 -7.60 10.01
CA GLU A 319 -7.36 -6.36 10.63
C GLU A 319 -6.40 -5.85 11.71
N ARG A 320 -5.89 -6.75 12.55
CA ARG A 320 -4.87 -6.44 13.56
C ARG A 320 -3.61 -5.84 12.93
N SER A 321 -3.18 -6.37 11.79
CA SER A 321 -2.01 -5.86 11.05
C SER A 321 -2.25 -4.43 10.55
N LEU A 322 -3.46 -4.12 10.07
CA LEU A 322 -3.82 -2.75 9.67
C LEU A 322 -3.74 -1.79 10.86
N VAL A 323 -4.30 -2.18 12.01
CA VAL A 323 -4.26 -1.36 13.24
C VAL A 323 -2.83 -1.11 13.70
N LEU A 324 -2.00 -2.16 13.73
CA LEU A 324 -0.58 -2.05 14.10
C LEU A 324 0.18 -1.13 13.13
N MET A 325 -0.09 -1.25 11.84
CA MET A 325 0.55 -0.41 10.82
C MET A 325 0.10 1.04 10.90
N ASN A 326 -1.15 1.29 11.27
CA ASN A 326 -1.59 2.65 11.61
C ASN A 326 -0.77 3.18 12.79
N GLN A 327 -0.68 2.41 13.88
CA GLN A 327 0.04 2.79 15.09
C GLN A 327 1.52 3.10 14.81
N VAL A 328 2.21 2.28 14.02
CA VAL A 328 3.64 2.45 13.70
C VAL A 328 3.90 3.67 12.80
N THR A 329 2.93 4.07 11.98
CA THR A 329 3.11 5.12 10.95
C THR A 329 2.46 6.46 11.28
N ILE A 330 1.67 6.55 12.35
CA ILE A 330 0.86 7.75 12.65
C ILE A 330 1.65 8.87 13.32
N ASP A 331 2.68 8.55 14.11
CA ASP A 331 3.45 9.52 14.88
C ASP A 331 4.96 9.43 14.59
N LYS A 332 5.63 10.59 14.62
CA LYS A 332 7.07 10.70 14.30
C LYS A 332 7.92 9.80 15.19
N LYS A 333 7.59 9.65 16.48
CA LYS A 333 8.42 8.89 17.42
C LYS A 333 8.41 7.40 17.09
N SER A 334 7.21 6.82 16.92
CA SER A 334 7.05 5.44 16.49
C SER A 334 7.67 5.23 15.12
N PHE A 335 7.38 6.13 14.17
CA PHE A 335 7.93 6.09 12.82
C PHE A 335 9.46 6.09 12.79
N SER A 336 10.11 7.04 13.45
CA SER A 336 11.58 7.16 13.48
C SER A 336 12.27 5.95 14.11
N SER A 337 11.64 5.28 15.08
CA SER A 337 12.21 4.04 15.67
C SER A 337 12.36 2.92 14.64
N HIS A 338 11.51 2.90 13.61
CA HIS A 338 11.54 1.94 12.52
C HIS A 338 12.34 2.44 11.30
N CYS A 339 12.68 3.73 11.22
CA CYS A 339 13.44 4.31 10.11
C CYS A 339 14.96 4.25 10.29
N SER A 340 15.47 3.53 11.30
CA SER A 340 16.90 3.50 11.59
C SER A 340 17.70 2.96 10.39
N PRO A 341 18.71 3.70 9.88
CA PRO A 341 19.62 3.17 8.88
C PRO A 341 20.44 2.06 9.55
N SER A 342 20.33 0.82 9.05
CA SER A 342 21.35 -0.18 9.39
C SER A 342 22.70 0.33 8.86
N PRO A 343 23.79 0.27 9.65
CA PRO A 343 25.13 0.69 9.23
C PRO A 343 25.59 0.08 7.90
N TYR A 344 25.05 -1.09 7.51
CA TYR A 344 25.38 -1.70 6.22
C TYR A 344 24.74 -1.02 5.00
N TYR A 345 23.60 -0.33 5.13
CA TYR A 345 23.06 0.46 4.00
C TYR A 345 23.96 1.66 3.67
N ILE A 346 24.70 2.15 4.66
CA ILE A 346 25.72 3.21 4.52
C ILE A 346 27.03 2.62 3.97
N SER A 347 27.35 1.36 4.30
CA SER A 347 28.55 0.66 3.81
C SER A 347 28.41 0.19 2.36
N SER A 348 27.23 -0.28 1.95
CA SER A 348 26.95 -0.51 0.55
C SER A 348 26.88 0.84 -0.15
N LYS A 349 27.58 1.05 -1.26
CA LYS A 349 27.58 2.28 -2.09
C LYS A 349 26.19 2.65 -2.68
N LEU A 350 25.12 2.09 -2.15
CA LEU A 350 23.71 2.38 -2.39
C LEU A 350 23.29 3.38 -1.30
N HIS A 351 23.55 4.68 -1.48
CA HIS A 351 23.19 5.70 -0.49
C HIS A 351 21.66 5.92 -0.46
N LEU A 352 20.92 4.93 0.04
CA LEU A 352 19.47 4.92 0.04
C LEU A 352 18.96 5.67 1.28
N HIS A 353 18.33 6.82 1.05
CA HIS A 353 17.88 7.73 2.11
C HIS A 353 16.51 7.37 2.69
N GLY A 354 15.83 6.35 2.13
CA GLY A 354 14.48 5.95 2.51
C GLY A 354 14.40 4.52 3.09
N CYS A 355 14.90 4.27 4.29
CA CYS A 355 14.88 2.93 4.91
C CYS A 355 13.77 2.77 5.95
N MET A 356 13.04 1.65 5.90
CA MET A 356 12.00 1.29 6.85
C MET A 356 12.15 -0.18 7.29
N GLN A 357 12.26 -0.40 8.61
CA GLN A 357 12.42 -1.71 9.23
C GLN A 357 11.15 -2.11 10.00
N LEU A 358 10.36 -3.01 9.40
CA LEU A 358 9.09 -3.54 9.92
C LEU A 358 9.22 -5.05 10.23
N ARG A 359 10.32 -5.44 10.86
CA ARG A 359 10.63 -6.84 11.21
C ARG A 359 9.94 -7.31 12.48
N ASN A 360 9.63 -8.61 12.58
CA ASN A 360 9.12 -9.24 13.81
C ASN A 360 7.82 -8.63 14.37
N LEU A 361 6.97 -8.06 13.52
CA LEU A 361 5.71 -7.41 13.92
C LEU A 361 4.48 -8.33 13.84
N SER A 362 4.69 -9.59 13.42
CA SER A 362 3.61 -10.56 13.15
C SER A 362 2.59 -10.07 12.12
N LEU A 363 3.01 -9.23 11.17
CA LEU A 363 2.13 -8.70 10.13
C LEU A 363 1.68 -9.79 9.17
N THR A 364 0.38 -9.88 8.89
CA THR A 364 -0.17 -10.71 7.79
C THR A 364 -0.50 -9.88 6.55
N ARG A 365 -0.61 -8.55 6.70
CA ARG A 365 -0.76 -7.56 5.62
C ARG A 365 0.09 -6.32 5.89
N ILE A 366 0.53 -5.65 4.82
CA ILE A 366 1.33 -4.42 4.92
C ILE A 366 0.48 -3.24 5.39
N GLY A 367 -0.67 -2.96 4.75
CA GLY A 367 -1.53 -1.82 5.14
C GLY A 367 -0.86 -0.44 5.04
N TYR A 368 -1.65 0.63 5.08
CA TYR A 368 -1.17 2.03 5.17
C TYR A 368 0.02 2.41 4.24
N VAL A 369 0.15 1.75 3.08
CA VAL A 369 1.22 1.99 2.09
C VAL A 369 1.29 3.44 1.61
N VAL A 370 0.16 4.15 1.71
CA VAL A 370 0.05 5.59 1.47
C VAL A 370 1.00 6.44 2.32
N ARG A 371 1.43 5.98 3.50
CA ARG A 371 2.41 6.68 4.36
C ARG A 371 3.86 6.28 4.09
N LEU A 372 4.08 5.35 3.14
CA LEU A 372 5.37 4.74 2.87
C LEU A 372 5.88 5.03 1.44
N LEU A 373 5.24 5.92 0.69
CA LEU A 373 5.55 6.18 -0.73
C LEU A 373 6.99 6.62 -1.01
N TRP A 374 7.69 7.14 0.02
CA TRP A 374 9.07 7.59 -0.01
C TRP A 374 10.10 6.46 0.22
N VAL A 375 9.66 5.26 0.61
CA VAL A 375 10.54 4.15 1.01
C VAL A 375 11.28 3.56 -0.20
N GLN A 376 12.59 3.43 -0.05
CA GLN A 376 13.52 2.80 -1.00
C GLN A 376 14.01 1.43 -0.53
N VAL A 377 14.16 1.26 0.79
CA VAL A 377 14.56 0.01 1.44
C VAL A 377 13.50 -0.39 2.43
N LEU A 378 12.87 -1.55 2.21
CA LEU A 378 11.82 -2.05 3.07
C LEU A 378 12.18 -3.44 3.60
N ASP A 379 12.34 -3.54 4.92
CA ASP A 379 12.52 -4.82 5.60
C ASP A 379 11.22 -5.26 6.27
N LEU A 380 10.59 -6.30 5.71
CA LEU A 380 9.38 -6.96 6.22
C LEU A 380 9.67 -8.39 6.68
N SER A 381 10.94 -8.72 6.97
CA SER A 381 11.32 -10.06 7.35
C SER A 381 10.76 -10.49 8.71
N HIS A 382 10.62 -11.81 8.89
CA HIS A 382 10.09 -12.42 10.11
C HIS A 382 8.68 -11.93 10.47
N ASN A 383 7.80 -11.87 9.47
CA ASN A 383 6.38 -11.60 9.65
C ASN A 383 5.56 -12.84 9.22
N LYS A 384 4.26 -12.67 8.99
CA LYS A 384 3.32 -13.71 8.56
C LYS A 384 2.65 -13.33 7.24
N LEU A 385 3.31 -12.52 6.41
CA LEU A 385 2.75 -12.03 5.16
C LEU A 385 2.46 -13.20 4.22
N ARG A 386 1.27 -13.21 3.64
CA ARG A 386 0.85 -14.19 2.62
C ARG A 386 0.78 -13.57 1.22
N SER A 387 0.79 -12.24 1.17
CA SER A 387 0.71 -11.40 -0.03
C SER A 387 1.41 -10.08 0.23
N ILE A 388 1.88 -9.46 -0.85
CA ILE A 388 2.47 -8.12 -0.84
C ILE A 388 1.60 -7.11 -1.60
N GLU A 389 0.29 -7.36 -1.71
CA GLU A 389 -0.67 -6.41 -2.27
C GLU A 389 -0.56 -5.04 -1.59
N GLY A 390 -0.56 -3.97 -2.41
CA GLY A 390 -0.35 -2.59 -2.00
C GLY A 390 1.08 -2.11 -2.17
N ILE A 391 2.07 -3.01 -2.22
CA ILE A 391 3.48 -2.63 -2.40
C ILE A 391 3.73 -1.98 -3.76
N GLU A 392 2.87 -2.22 -4.76
CA GLU A 392 2.95 -1.58 -6.07
C GLU A 392 2.84 -0.04 -6.00
N ALA A 393 2.37 0.54 -4.89
CA ALA A 393 2.40 1.99 -4.69
C ALA A 393 3.82 2.53 -4.38
N LEU A 394 4.74 1.67 -3.93
CA LEU A 394 6.09 2.06 -3.49
C LEU A 394 7.04 2.17 -4.68
N GLN A 395 6.79 3.17 -5.52
CA GLN A 395 7.47 3.34 -6.81
C GLN A 395 8.94 3.76 -6.71
N LEU A 396 9.49 3.86 -5.50
CA LEU A 396 10.92 4.07 -5.22
C LEU A 396 11.64 2.85 -4.70
N LEU A 397 10.92 1.75 -4.47
CA LEU A 397 11.47 0.60 -3.78
C LEU A 397 12.59 -0.06 -4.59
N THR A 398 13.78 -0.08 -4.01
CA THR A 398 15.02 -0.63 -4.59
C THR A 398 15.41 -1.93 -3.91
N CYS A 399 15.21 -2.03 -2.60
CA CYS A 399 15.55 -3.20 -1.79
C CYS A 399 14.33 -3.66 -0.98
N LEU A 400 14.00 -4.94 -1.07
CA LEU A 400 12.87 -5.54 -0.36
C LEU A 400 13.28 -6.85 0.29
N ASN A 401 13.08 -6.95 1.60
CA ASN A 401 13.28 -8.17 2.36
C ASN A 401 11.93 -8.73 2.86
N LEU A 402 11.59 -9.91 2.36
CA LEU A 402 10.41 -10.70 2.72
C LEU A 402 10.80 -12.03 3.36
N ARG A 403 12.06 -12.17 3.81
CA ARG A 403 12.57 -13.40 4.43
C ARG A 403 11.68 -13.85 5.59
N ASN A 404 11.45 -15.14 5.73
CA ASN A 404 10.71 -15.71 6.86
C ASN A 404 9.29 -15.14 6.98
N ASN A 405 8.49 -15.36 5.93
CA ASN A 405 7.07 -15.02 5.84
C ASN A 405 6.27 -16.27 5.43
N GLN A 406 4.98 -16.12 5.12
CA GLN A 406 4.06 -17.22 4.74
C GLN A 406 3.61 -17.10 3.27
N ILE A 407 4.48 -16.59 2.40
CA ILE A 407 4.16 -16.43 0.97
C ILE A 407 4.28 -17.80 0.31
N CYS A 408 3.18 -18.31 -0.24
CA CYS A 408 3.15 -19.68 -0.78
C CYS A 408 2.99 -19.77 -2.31
N SER A 409 2.75 -18.65 -3.01
CA SER A 409 2.54 -18.66 -4.46
C SER A 409 3.15 -17.46 -5.18
N PHE A 410 3.37 -17.62 -6.49
CA PHE A 410 3.88 -16.54 -7.35
C PHE A 410 2.83 -15.46 -7.63
N THR A 411 1.53 -15.76 -7.56
CA THR A 411 0.50 -14.71 -7.69
C THR A 411 0.58 -13.69 -6.56
N ALA A 412 0.88 -14.14 -5.34
CA ALA A 412 1.10 -13.26 -4.19
C ALA A 412 2.26 -12.28 -4.39
N LEU A 413 3.18 -12.56 -5.32
CA LEU A 413 4.34 -11.74 -5.67
C LEU A 413 4.14 -10.88 -6.94
N GLN A 414 3.00 -10.97 -7.63
CA GLN A 414 2.75 -10.20 -8.86
C GLN A 414 2.94 -8.67 -8.72
N PRO A 415 2.65 -8.04 -7.57
CA PRO A 415 2.94 -6.61 -7.40
C PRO A 415 4.38 -6.19 -7.69
N LEU A 416 5.36 -7.09 -7.53
CA LEU A 416 6.78 -6.82 -7.84
C LEU A 416 6.99 -6.39 -9.29
N LYS A 417 6.16 -6.86 -10.23
CA LYS A 417 6.26 -6.51 -11.66
C LYS A 417 6.00 -5.02 -11.93
N LEU A 418 5.41 -4.31 -10.98
CA LEU A 418 5.10 -2.89 -11.07
C LEU A 418 6.20 -2.02 -10.44
N LEU A 419 7.24 -2.62 -9.86
CA LEU A 419 8.35 -1.94 -9.20
C LEU A 419 9.56 -1.84 -10.15
N SER A 420 9.65 -0.72 -10.86
CA SER A 420 10.68 -0.53 -11.91
C SER A 420 12.11 -0.40 -11.36
N TYR A 421 12.25 0.00 -10.09
CA TYR A 421 13.54 0.23 -9.44
C TYR A 421 14.04 -0.93 -8.58
N LEU A 422 13.24 -1.99 -8.40
CA LEU A 422 13.62 -3.09 -7.51
C LEU A 422 14.87 -3.80 -8.04
N LYS A 423 15.94 -3.80 -7.23
CA LYS A 423 17.24 -4.40 -7.53
C LYS A 423 17.60 -5.54 -6.60
N VAL A 424 17.19 -5.48 -5.34
CA VAL A 424 17.51 -6.48 -4.33
C VAL A 424 16.22 -7.05 -3.76
N LEU A 425 16.09 -8.38 -3.81
CA LEU A 425 14.92 -9.08 -3.30
C LEU A 425 15.34 -10.31 -2.47
N ASP A 426 14.91 -10.37 -1.21
CA ASP A 426 14.99 -11.58 -0.40
C ASP A 426 13.57 -12.14 -0.18
N ILE A 427 13.30 -13.33 -0.71
CA ILE A 427 12.07 -14.11 -0.51
C ILE A 427 12.38 -15.48 0.11
N SER A 428 13.53 -15.62 0.76
CA SER A 428 13.95 -16.87 1.39
C SER A 428 13.08 -17.24 2.58
N PHE A 429 13.09 -18.52 2.96
CA PHE A 429 12.30 -19.04 4.09
C PHE A 429 10.80 -18.68 3.97
N ASN A 430 10.21 -18.98 2.82
CA ASN A 430 8.79 -18.87 2.54
C ASN A 430 8.29 -20.23 2.02
N ASP A 431 7.02 -20.34 1.66
CA ASP A 431 6.40 -21.59 1.21
C ASP A 431 6.18 -21.62 -0.31
N ILE A 432 6.95 -20.85 -1.09
CA ILE A 432 6.68 -20.66 -2.53
C ILE A 432 6.82 -21.99 -3.27
N GLY A 433 5.75 -22.37 -3.97
CA GLY A 433 5.67 -23.59 -4.75
C GLY A 433 5.28 -24.84 -3.95
N ALA A 434 4.92 -24.69 -2.66
CA ALA A 434 4.43 -25.79 -1.83
C ALA A 434 3.04 -26.29 -2.27
N HIS A 435 2.26 -25.44 -2.94
CA HIS A 435 0.92 -25.78 -3.43
C HIS A 435 0.88 -25.78 -4.97
N PRO A 436 0.41 -26.88 -5.60
CA PRO A 436 0.34 -26.99 -7.07
C PRO A 436 -0.81 -26.17 -7.69
N VAL A 437 -1.75 -25.73 -6.85
CA VAL A 437 -2.86 -24.85 -7.25
C VAL A 437 -2.68 -23.52 -6.54
N ASP A 438 -2.53 -22.46 -7.33
CA ASP A 438 -2.48 -21.11 -6.81
C ASP A 438 -3.88 -20.67 -6.35
N THR A 439 -4.27 -21.05 -5.13
CA THR A 439 -5.54 -20.64 -4.53
C THR A 439 -5.57 -19.14 -4.21
N THR A 440 -4.40 -18.49 -4.13
CA THR A 440 -4.35 -17.04 -3.84
C THR A 440 -4.87 -16.19 -5.00
N ARG A 441 -4.86 -16.74 -6.22
CA ARG A 441 -5.51 -16.16 -7.40
C ARG A 441 -7.00 -15.86 -7.21
N TYR A 442 -7.67 -16.57 -6.30
CA TYR A 442 -9.09 -16.39 -5.99
C TYR A 442 -9.33 -15.56 -4.71
N LEU A 443 -8.28 -15.27 -3.95
CA LEU A 443 -8.36 -14.58 -2.66
C LEU A 443 -8.05 -13.09 -2.76
N PHE A 444 -7.42 -12.63 -3.84
CA PHE A 444 -6.94 -11.25 -3.97
C PHE A 444 -7.58 -10.49 -5.14
N SER A 445 -7.68 -9.16 -4.99
CA SER A 445 -8.39 -8.21 -5.86
C SER A 445 -7.90 -8.17 -7.31
N SER A 446 -6.72 -8.74 -7.58
CA SER A 446 -6.03 -8.65 -8.86
C SER A 446 -5.89 -10.02 -9.54
N PRO A 447 -6.96 -10.59 -10.13
CA PRO A 447 -6.80 -11.67 -11.07
C PRO A 447 -6.29 -11.07 -12.39
N SER A 448 -4.98 -10.78 -12.47
CA SER A 448 -4.37 -10.43 -13.74
C SER A 448 -4.41 -11.67 -14.66
N LYS A 449 -5.50 -11.81 -15.40
CA LYS A 449 -5.62 -12.75 -16.53
C LYS A 449 -4.87 -12.17 -17.72
N ARG A 450 -3.56 -11.93 -17.60
CA ARG A 450 -2.68 -12.02 -18.77
C ARG A 450 -2.18 -13.45 -18.81
N SER A 451 -2.87 -14.30 -19.57
CA SER A 451 -2.19 -15.44 -20.18
C SER A 451 -1.14 -14.83 -21.11
N VAL A 452 0.05 -14.56 -20.58
CA VAL A 452 1.20 -14.27 -21.42
C VAL A 452 1.30 -15.48 -22.36
N LYS A 453 1.13 -15.25 -23.66
CA LYS A 453 1.47 -16.26 -24.67
C LYS A 453 2.98 -16.43 -24.59
N LEU A 454 3.44 -17.24 -23.64
CA LEU A 454 4.82 -17.67 -23.58
C LEU A 454 5.04 -18.57 -24.79
N ASP A 455 6.12 -18.29 -25.51
CA ASP A 455 6.47 -19.04 -26.70
C ASP A 455 6.62 -20.51 -26.32
N LYS A 456 5.80 -21.40 -26.89
CA LYS A 456 5.75 -22.83 -26.48
C LYS A 456 7.13 -23.49 -26.59
N LYS A 457 7.92 -23.04 -27.57
CA LYS A 457 9.29 -23.50 -27.83
C LYS A 457 10.23 -23.23 -26.63
N PHE A 458 10.13 -22.06 -26.00
CA PHE A 458 10.92 -21.69 -24.82
C PHE A 458 10.51 -22.48 -23.56
N LEU A 459 9.28 -22.99 -23.49
CA LEU A 459 8.82 -23.81 -22.37
C LEU A 459 9.14 -25.30 -22.55
N GLU A 460 9.11 -25.79 -23.78
CA GLU A 460 9.41 -27.17 -24.14
C GLU A 460 10.90 -27.51 -23.92
N ASP A 461 11.82 -26.57 -24.14
CA ASP A 461 13.26 -26.77 -23.89
C ASP A 461 13.60 -26.95 -22.39
N TYR A 462 12.75 -26.51 -21.47
CA TYR A 462 13.07 -26.36 -20.04
C TYR A 462 12.25 -27.24 -19.08
N CYS A 463 11.25 -27.97 -19.58
CA CYS A 463 10.27 -28.65 -18.73
C CYS A 463 10.15 -30.15 -19.02
N ARG A 464 10.69 -30.99 -18.12
CA ARG A 464 10.63 -32.47 -18.25
C ARG A 464 9.51 -33.16 -17.45
N SER A 465 8.76 -32.46 -16.57
CA SER A 465 7.66 -33.04 -15.77
C SER A 465 6.46 -32.10 -15.55
N LYS A 466 5.24 -32.65 -15.44
CA LYS A 466 3.96 -31.92 -15.48
C LYS A 466 3.70 -30.97 -14.28
N VAL A 467 4.12 -31.33 -13.07
CA VAL A 467 3.88 -30.55 -11.83
C VAL A 467 4.85 -29.36 -11.73
N ASP A 468 6.07 -29.54 -12.24
CA ASP A 468 7.14 -28.54 -12.27
C ASP A 468 6.89 -27.47 -13.36
N ILE A 469 6.14 -27.81 -14.42
CA ILE A 469 5.80 -26.89 -15.51
C ILE A 469 5.05 -25.63 -15.03
N THR A 470 4.07 -25.76 -14.12
CA THR A 470 3.22 -24.63 -13.72
C THR A 470 4.00 -23.62 -12.89
N ASN A 471 4.69 -24.08 -11.84
CA ASN A 471 5.53 -23.22 -11.00
C ASN A 471 6.66 -22.57 -11.81
N ARG A 472 7.29 -23.30 -12.74
CA ARG A 472 8.31 -22.72 -13.63
C ARG A 472 7.75 -21.67 -14.57
N ARG A 473 6.56 -21.90 -15.14
CA ARG A 473 5.88 -20.91 -16.00
C ARG A 473 5.58 -19.64 -15.25
N GLU A 474 5.02 -19.76 -14.05
CA GLU A 474 4.65 -18.60 -13.23
C GLU A 474 5.89 -17.84 -12.75
N ALA A 475 6.95 -18.55 -12.35
CA ALA A 475 8.22 -17.94 -12.02
C ALA A 475 8.85 -17.20 -13.20
N ILE A 476 8.92 -17.81 -14.39
CA ILE A 476 9.41 -17.11 -15.60
C ILE A 476 8.56 -15.88 -15.87
N CYS A 477 7.23 -16.02 -15.83
CA CYS A 477 6.32 -14.90 -16.01
C CYS A 477 6.54 -13.79 -14.98
N LEU A 478 6.89 -14.12 -13.73
CA LEU A 478 7.15 -13.14 -12.69
C LEU A 478 8.50 -12.45 -12.88
N PHE A 479 9.58 -13.23 -12.99
CA PHE A 479 10.95 -12.73 -12.91
C PHE A 479 11.51 -12.20 -14.23
N ARG A 480 11.04 -12.67 -15.41
CA ARG A 480 11.63 -12.31 -16.71
C ARG A 480 11.76 -10.81 -16.96
N ASP A 481 10.81 -10.03 -16.46
CA ASP A 481 10.75 -8.59 -16.70
C ASP A 481 11.45 -7.77 -15.58
N LEU A 482 11.90 -8.43 -14.51
CA LEU A 482 12.55 -7.77 -13.38
C LEU A 482 14.05 -7.58 -13.65
N GLN A 483 14.58 -6.45 -13.19
CA GLN A 483 15.99 -6.08 -13.36
C GLN A 483 16.76 -6.24 -12.04
N LEU A 484 16.65 -7.41 -11.43
CA LEU A 484 17.25 -7.73 -10.13
C LEU A 484 18.76 -7.97 -10.26
N HIS A 485 19.54 -7.36 -9.36
CA HIS A 485 20.96 -7.62 -9.17
C HIS A 485 21.22 -8.70 -8.11
N GLN A 486 20.36 -8.78 -7.10
CA GLN A 486 20.46 -9.76 -6.03
C GLN A 486 19.09 -10.38 -5.74
N LEU A 487 19.07 -11.71 -5.66
CA LEU A 487 17.88 -12.49 -5.35
C LEU A 487 18.23 -13.60 -4.35
N ASN A 488 17.45 -13.73 -3.29
CA ASN A 488 17.53 -14.87 -2.37
C ASN A 488 16.18 -15.61 -2.34
N VAL A 489 16.21 -16.88 -2.73
CA VAL A 489 15.07 -17.81 -2.77
C VAL A 489 15.28 -19.01 -1.87
N LYS A 490 16.38 -19.10 -1.09
CA LYS A 490 16.68 -20.26 -0.23
C LYS A 490 15.49 -20.70 0.61
N ASN A 491 15.37 -22.00 0.86
CA ASN A 491 14.36 -22.58 1.75
C ASN A 491 12.90 -22.24 1.35
N ASN A 492 12.62 -22.23 0.04
CA ASN A 492 11.26 -22.37 -0.48
C ASN A 492 11.07 -23.79 -1.05
N ALA A 493 9.83 -24.26 -1.13
CA ALA A 493 9.52 -25.57 -1.70
C ALA A 493 9.96 -25.69 -3.18
N VAL A 494 9.94 -24.58 -3.93
CA VAL A 494 10.40 -24.52 -5.33
C VAL A 494 11.93 -24.51 -5.48
N SER A 495 12.68 -24.25 -4.40
CA SER A 495 14.12 -23.95 -4.44
C SER A 495 15.01 -25.19 -4.59
N ASN A 496 14.91 -25.82 -5.76
CA ASN A 496 15.80 -26.88 -6.21
C ASN A 496 16.83 -26.37 -7.23
N LYS A 497 17.82 -27.20 -7.56
CA LYS A 497 18.89 -26.86 -8.51
C LYS A 497 18.36 -26.41 -9.87
N ASN A 498 17.37 -27.12 -10.42
CA ASN A 498 16.78 -26.78 -11.72
C ASN A 498 16.09 -25.41 -11.71
N PHE A 499 15.48 -25.03 -10.59
CA PHE A 499 14.85 -23.73 -10.42
C PHE A 499 15.88 -22.60 -10.37
N ARG A 500 17.00 -22.80 -9.66
CA ARG A 500 18.13 -21.86 -9.69
C ARG A 500 18.66 -21.67 -11.11
N ASP A 501 18.88 -22.75 -11.86
CA ASP A 501 19.33 -22.69 -13.26
C ASP A 501 18.35 -21.96 -14.19
N LEU A 502 17.05 -22.03 -13.87
CA LEU A 502 16.01 -21.27 -14.58
C LEU A 502 16.09 -19.78 -14.24
N LEU A 503 16.29 -19.43 -12.97
CA LEU A 503 16.41 -18.03 -12.53
C LEU A 503 17.63 -17.35 -13.14
N THR A 504 18.79 -18.01 -13.18
CA THR A 504 20.02 -17.44 -13.77
C THR A 504 19.87 -17.15 -15.27
N LYS A 505 19.01 -17.90 -15.97
CA LYS A 505 18.68 -17.66 -17.37
C LYS A 505 17.57 -16.63 -17.58
N ALA A 506 16.59 -16.59 -16.66
CA ALA A 506 15.47 -15.66 -16.74
C ALA A 506 15.86 -14.22 -16.34
N LEU A 507 16.85 -14.06 -15.46
CA LEU A 507 17.33 -12.79 -14.93
C LEU A 507 18.77 -12.51 -15.40
N PRO A 508 18.96 -11.91 -16.59
CA PRO A 508 20.30 -11.70 -17.13
C PRO A 508 21.11 -10.64 -16.38
N THR A 509 20.48 -9.78 -15.57
CA THR A 509 21.13 -8.75 -14.74
C THR A 509 21.50 -9.24 -13.33
N LEU A 510 21.18 -10.49 -12.99
CA LEU A 510 21.42 -11.07 -11.68
C LEU A 510 22.93 -11.33 -11.46
N MET A 511 23.50 -10.70 -10.44
CA MET A 511 24.89 -10.87 -10.02
C MET A 511 25.01 -11.83 -8.83
N TRP A 512 24.04 -11.76 -7.91
CA TRP A 512 24.02 -12.55 -6.68
C TRP A 512 22.76 -13.39 -6.58
N LEU A 513 22.91 -14.71 -6.43
CA LEU A 513 21.81 -15.62 -6.16
C LEU A 513 22.10 -16.40 -4.89
N ASP A 514 21.22 -16.26 -3.89
CA ASP A 514 21.30 -17.04 -2.65
C ASP A 514 22.66 -16.83 -1.92
N GLY A 515 23.22 -15.62 -2.02
CA GLY A 515 24.51 -15.23 -1.46
C GLY A 515 25.73 -15.70 -2.28
N GLU A 516 25.53 -16.42 -3.38
CA GLU A 516 26.60 -16.83 -4.29
C GLU A 516 26.72 -15.84 -5.46
N ARG A 517 27.94 -15.45 -5.79
CA ARG A 517 28.25 -14.62 -6.95
C ARG A 517 28.16 -15.46 -8.22
N LEU A 518 27.33 -15.04 -9.18
CA LEU A 518 27.10 -15.73 -10.45
C LEU A 518 28.03 -15.26 -11.57
N ARG A 519 28.52 -14.01 -11.48
CA ARG A 519 29.38 -13.36 -12.48
C ARG A 519 30.51 -12.58 -11.84
#